data_AF-A0A561T521-F1
#
_entry.id   AF-A0A561T521-F1
#
_cell.length_a   1.000
_cell.length_b   1.000
_cell.length_c   1.000
_cell.angle_alpha   90.00
_cell.angle_beta   90.00
_cell.angle_gamma   90.00
#
_symmetry.space_group_name_H-M   'P 1'
#
loop_
_entity.id
_entity.type
_entity.pdbx_description
1 polymer ?
#
loop_
_entity_poly.entity_id
_entity_poly.type
_entity_poly.pdbx_seq_one_letter_code
_entity_poly.pdbx_strand_id
1 'polypeptide(L)'
;MSLRRMLRPAVSLHQRQNRVVPGGEPAQQLCLLYRVLVGAAESDPDAAALLADRTRHRAAGQELIARSLARSGALRSTVREADAADIIHALMSPEVYQLLVAERGWQPERYEQWLTQILIDQLMPR
;
A
#
# COMPACT_ATOMS: atom_id res chain seq x y z
N MET A 1 8.55 -0.11 23.53
CA MET A 1 7.36 -0.01 22.64
C MET A 1 7.68 -0.70 21.33
N SER A 2 6.94 -1.75 20.93
CA SER A 2 7.32 -2.59 19.77
C SER A 2 6.95 -1.94 18.43
N LEU A 3 7.88 -1.95 17.47
CA LEU A 3 7.76 -1.43 16.10
C LEU A 3 6.52 -1.97 15.35
N ARG A 4 6.11 -3.22 15.63
CA ARG A 4 4.85 -3.83 15.16
C ARG A 4 3.60 -3.04 15.55
N ARG A 5 3.67 -2.24 16.63
CA ARG A 5 2.60 -1.39 17.13
C ARG A 5 2.58 0.00 16.49
N MET A 6 3.65 0.43 15.80
CA MET A 6 3.70 1.70 15.04
C MET A 6 3.23 1.55 13.59
N LEU A 7 3.47 0.40 12.95
CA LEU A 7 3.00 0.16 11.57
C LEU A 7 1.51 -0.20 11.50
N ARG A 8 0.97 -0.87 12.53
CA ARG A 8 -0.47 -1.19 12.63
C ARG A 8 -1.39 0.04 12.49
N PRO A 9 -1.20 1.14 13.23
CA PRO A 9 -2.04 2.32 13.12
C PRO A 9 -1.94 3.03 11.76
N ALA A 10 -0.76 3.06 11.14
CA ALA A 10 -0.55 3.72 9.85
C ALA A 10 -1.27 2.97 8.70
N VAL A 11 -1.22 1.63 8.72
CA VAL A 11 -1.99 0.77 7.80
C VAL A 11 -3.49 0.87 8.10
N SER A 12 -3.89 0.91 9.38
CA SER A 12 -5.31 1.01 9.77
C SER A 12 -5.94 2.38 9.52
N LEU A 13 -5.19 3.48 9.54
CA LEU A 13 -5.66 4.82 9.19
C LEU A 13 -5.96 4.94 7.69
N HIS A 14 -5.10 4.37 6.84
CA HIS A 14 -5.36 4.26 5.40
C HIS A 14 -6.59 3.40 5.11
N GLN A 15 -6.76 2.29 5.84
CA GLN A 15 -7.93 1.41 5.72
C GLN A 15 -9.23 2.04 6.23
N ARG A 16 -9.18 2.88 7.27
CA ARG A 16 -10.36 3.58 7.83
C ARG A 16 -10.89 4.69 6.93
N GLN A 17 -10.02 5.36 6.17
CA GLN A 17 -10.42 6.42 5.22
C GLN A 17 -11.11 5.90 3.95
N ASN A 18 -11.10 4.58 3.71
CA ASN A 18 -11.65 3.96 2.49
C ASN A 18 -12.95 3.17 2.75
N ARG A 19 -13.65 3.44 3.87
CA ARG A 19 -14.86 2.72 4.27
C ARG A 19 -16.07 3.19 3.48
N VAL A 20 -16.24 2.64 2.28
CA VAL A 20 -17.51 2.62 1.56
C VAL A 20 -17.72 1.19 1.07
N VAL A 21 -18.81 0.55 1.49
CA VAL A 21 -19.30 -0.83 1.15
C VAL A 21 -18.79 -2.01 2.03
N PRO A 22 -19.67 -2.79 2.69
CA PRO A 22 -19.32 -3.97 3.50
C PRO A 22 -19.14 -5.25 2.66
N GLY A 23 -18.20 -6.15 3.02
CA GLY A 23 -18.20 -7.55 2.54
C GLY A 23 -16.87 -8.27 2.21
N GLY A 24 -15.69 -7.68 2.42
CA GLY A 24 -14.39 -8.36 2.21
C GLY A 24 -13.25 -7.71 2.98
N GLU A 25 -12.07 -8.35 3.01
CA GLU A 25 -10.86 -7.72 3.56
C GLU A 25 -10.54 -6.45 2.76
N PRO A 26 -10.25 -5.29 3.40
CA PRO A 26 -10.14 -4.00 2.70
C PRO A 26 -9.16 -4.00 1.52
N ALA A 27 -8.08 -4.77 1.61
CA ALA A 27 -7.09 -4.89 0.54
C ALA A 27 -7.63 -5.63 -0.70
N GLN A 28 -8.43 -6.69 -0.51
CA GLN A 28 -9.02 -7.47 -1.60
C GLN A 28 -10.04 -6.64 -2.37
N GLN A 29 -10.89 -5.90 -1.67
CA GLN A 29 -11.90 -5.04 -2.29
C GLN A 29 -11.25 -3.91 -3.10
N LEU A 30 -10.22 -3.27 -2.53
CA LEU A 30 -9.47 -2.23 -3.24
C LEU A 30 -8.76 -2.76 -4.48
N CYS A 31 -8.22 -3.97 -4.39
CA CYS A 31 -7.59 -4.65 -5.51
C CYS A 31 -8.59 -4.93 -6.66
N LEU A 32 -9.76 -5.48 -6.34
CA LEU A 32 -10.81 -5.73 -7.33
C LEU A 32 -11.28 -4.45 -8.02
N LEU A 33 -11.57 -3.40 -7.24
CA LEU A 33 -11.99 -2.12 -7.79
C LEU A 33 -10.91 -1.50 -8.68
N TYR A 34 -9.65 -1.55 -8.24
CA TYR A 34 -8.52 -1.06 -9.03
C TYR A 34 -8.45 -1.77 -10.39
N ARG A 35 -8.57 -3.11 -10.41
CA ARG A 35 -8.56 -3.89 -11.65
C ARG A 35 -9.70 -3.49 -12.60
N VAL A 36 -10.92 -3.33 -12.08
CA VAL A 36 -12.07 -2.91 -12.91
C VAL A 36 -11.80 -1.54 -13.52
N LEU A 37 -11.27 -0.60 -12.73
CA LEU A 37 -10.94 0.75 -13.21
C LEU A 37 -9.83 0.74 -14.26
N VAL A 38 -8.78 -0.07 -14.08
CA VAL A 38 -7.71 -0.23 -15.08
C VAL A 38 -8.26 -0.73 -16.41
N GLY A 39 -9.11 -1.76 -16.39
CA GLY A 39 -9.70 -2.30 -17.62
C GLY A 39 -10.66 -1.34 -18.32
N ALA A 40 -11.40 -0.52 -17.56
CA ALA A 40 -12.35 0.45 -18.11
C ALA A 40 -11.68 1.75 -18.61
N ALA A 41 -10.55 2.14 -18.02
CA ALA A 41 -9.88 3.41 -18.29
C ALA A 41 -9.44 3.61 -19.76
N GLU A 42 -9.27 2.53 -20.52
CA GLU A 42 -8.95 2.61 -21.96
C GLU A 42 -10.10 3.18 -22.80
N SER A 43 -11.35 2.95 -22.38
CA SER A 43 -12.56 3.32 -23.14
C SER A 43 -13.47 4.33 -22.43
N ASP A 44 -13.27 4.55 -21.13
CA ASP A 44 -14.11 5.40 -20.29
C ASP A 44 -13.26 6.47 -19.57
N PRO A 45 -13.36 7.76 -19.99
CA PRO A 45 -12.64 8.86 -19.37
C PRO A 45 -12.96 9.08 -17.88
N ASP A 46 -14.18 8.78 -17.45
CA ASP A 46 -14.58 8.93 -16.04
C ASP A 46 -13.91 7.85 -15.19
N ALA A 47 -13.83 6.62 -15.71
CA ALA A 47 -13.07 5.54 -15.08
C ALA A 47 -11.56 5.87 -14.99
N ALA A 48 -10.98 6.45 -16.04
CA ALA A 48 -9.59 6.90 -16.05
C ALA A 48 -9.34 8.01 -15.02
N ALA A 49 -10.25 8.99 -14.92
CA ALA A 49 -10.16 10.06 -13.92
C ALA A 49 -10.24 9.52 -12.50
N LEU A 50 -11.15 8.56 -12.24
CA LEU A 50 -11.28 7.91 -10.94
C LEU A 50 -10.05 7.07 -10.58
N LEU A 51 -9.48 6.34 -11.54
CA LEU A 51 -8.23 5.59 -11.36
C LEU A 51 -7.06 6.52 -10.99
N ALA A 52 -6.93 7.65 -11.69
CA ALA A 52 -5.90 8.64 -11.41
C ALA A 52 -6.07 9.24 -10.00
N ASP A 53 -7.32 9.53 -9.60
CA ASP A 53 -7.60 10.07 -8.29
C ASP A 53 -7.29 9.11 -7.14
N ARG A 54 -7.66 7.83 -7.31
CA ARG A 54 -7.31 6.78 -6.33
C ARG A 54 -5.80 6.58 -6.24
N THR A 55 -5.10 6.61 -7.38
CA THR A 55 -3.64 6.50 -7.42
C THR A 55 -2.98 7.64 -6.67
N ARG A 56 -3.44 8.89 -6.85
CA ARG A 56 -2.95 10.06 -6.10
C ARG A 56 -3.22 9.96 -4.61
N HIS A 57 -4.46 9.61 -4.21
CA HIS A 57 -4.80 9.43 -2.79
C HIS A 57 -3.93 8.35 -2.12
N ARG A 58 -3.64 7.27 -2.82
CA ARG A 58 -2.76 6.21 -2.34
C ARG A 58 -1.32 6.72 -2.16
N ALA A 59 -0.77 7.40 -3.16
CA ALA A 59 0.57 7.98 -3.09
C ALA A 59 0.71 8.93 -1.89
N ALA A 60 -0.25 9.83 -1.69
CA ALA A 60 -0.26 10.74 -0.54
C ALA A 60 -0.27 10.00 0.81
N GLY A 61 -1.03 8.90 0.93
CA GLY A 61 -1.01 8.06 2.13
C GLY A 61 0.36 7.43 2.40
N GLN A 62 1.07 7.02 1.35
CA GLN A 62 2.38 6.35 1.45
C GLN A 62 3.50 7.35 1.75
N GLU A 63 3.43 8.56 1.20
CA GLU A 63 4.28 9.68 1.59
C GLU A 63 4.16 10.00 3.08
N LEU A 64 2.96 9.97 3.66
CA LEU A 64 2.77 10.17 5.09
C LEU A 64 3.47 9.10 5.94
N ILE A 65 3.46 7.85 5.48
CA ILE A 65 4.17 6.74 6.15
C ILE A 65 5.68 6.99 6.08
N ALA A 66 6.21 7.28 4.89
CA ALA A 66 7.64 7.56 4.69
C ALA A 66 8.12 8.72 5.55
N ARG A 67 7.35 9.81 5.58
CA ARG A 67 7.61 10.99 6.43
C ARG A 67 7.56 10.65 7.92
N SER A 68 6.67 9.76 8.34
CA SER A 68 6.63 9.29 9.73
C SER A 68 7.90 8.53 10.09
N LEU A 69 8.36 7.63 9.21
CA LEU A 69 9.58 6.84 9.42
C LEU A 69 10.83 7.73 9.45
N ALA A 70 10.92 8.72 8.55
CA ALA A 70 12.01 9.67 8.50
C ALA A 70 12.09 10.50 9.79
N ARG A 71 10.96 11.08 10.22
CA ARG A 71 10.90 11.90 11.45
C ARG A 71 11.22 11.13 12.71
N SER A 72 10.93 9.83 12.77
CA SER A 72 11.29 8.99 13.91
C SER A 72 12.72 8.45 13.87
N GLY A 73 13.51 8.77 12.83
CA GLY A 73 14.85 8.22 12.64
C GLY A 73 14.87 6.70 12.38
N ALA A 74 13.76 6.14 11.88
CA ALA A 74 13.63 4.69 11.66
C ALA A 74 14.19 4.25 10.30
N LEU A 75 14.35 5.18 9.36
CA LEU A 75 14.95 4.88 8.06
C LEU A 75 16.44 4.59 8.21
N ARG A 76 16.94 3.63 7.42
CA ARG A 76 18.37 3.40 7.28
C ARG A 76 19.04 4.66 6.73
N SER A 77 20.29 4.91 7.13
CA SER A 77 21.02 6.14 6.77
C SER A 77 21.20 6.36 5.26
N THR A 78 21.11 5.29 4.45
CA THR A 78 21.26 5.35 2.99
C THR A 78 19.94 5.56 2.25
N VAL A 79 18.80 5.66 2.94
CA VAL A 79 17.47 5.77 2.31
C VAL A 79 16.90 7.16 2.58
N ARG A 80 16.60 7.91 1.51
CA ARG A 80 15.93 9.21 1.60
C ARG A 80 14.43 9.01 1.81
N GLU A 81 13.76 10.01 2.40
CA GLU A 81 12.30 9.99 2.59
C GLU A 81 11.54 9.76 1.27
N ALA A 82 11.96 10.41 0.18
CA ALA A 82 11.35 10.24 -1.14
C ALA A 82 11.50 8.81 -1.66
N ASP A 83 12.71 8.22 -1.55
CA ASP A 83 12.95 6.84 -1.98
C ASP A 83 12.12 5.85 -1.14
N ALA A 84 11.96 6.12 0.17
CA ALA A 84 11.10 5.33 1.03
C ALA A 84 9.63 5.41 0.58
N ALA A 85 9.14 6.59 0.19
CA ALA A 85 7.78 6.74 -0.33
C ALA A 85 7.58 5.93 -1.61
N ASP A 86 8.54 5.98 -2.55
CA ASP A 86 8.49 5.21 -3.79
C ASP A 86 8.50 3.69 -3.54
N ILE A 87 9.35 3.21 -2.63
CA ILE A 87 9.43 1.80 -2.24
C ILE A 87 8.10 1.33 -1.63
N ILE A 88 7.55 2.11 -0.69
CA ILE A 88 6.24 1.81 -0.07
C ILE A 88 5.14 1.86 -1.14
N HIS A 89 5.21 2.82 -2.05
CA HIS A 89 4.26 2.96 -3.15
C HIS A 89 4.21 1.73 -4.04
N ALA A 90 5.37 1.26 -4.49
CA ALA A 90 5.49 0.10 -5.35
C ALA A 90 5.07 -1.20 -4.64
N LEU A 91 5.59 -1.45 -3.43
CA LEU A 91 5.38 -2.73 -2.73
C LEU A 91 3.97 -2.89 -2.17
N MET A 92 3.31 -1.79 -1.78
CA MET A 92 1.90 -1.81 -1.34
C MET A 92 0.90 -1.61 -2.48
N SER A 93 1.31 -1.78 -3.73
CA SER A 93 0.43 -1.58 -4.89
C SER A 93 -0.64 -2.69 -4.99
N PRO A 94 -1.87 -2.36 -5.43
CA PRO A 94 -2.90 -3.35 -5.74
C PRO A 94 -2.44 -4.46 -6.70
N GLU A 95 -1.53 -4.15 -7.61
CA GLU A 95 -0.97 -5.05 -8.61
C GLU A 95 -0.09 -6.12 -7.97
N VAL A 96 0.76 -5.75 -6.99
CA VAL A 96 1.58 -6.72 -6.24
C VAL A 96 0.68 -7.63 -5.40
N TYR A 97 -0.37 -7.08 -4.76
CA TYR A 97 -1.38 -7.88 -4.06
C TYR A 97 -2.06 -8.87 -5.02
N GLN A 98 -2.54 -8.37 -6.16
CA GLN A 98 -3.25 -9.15 -7.16
C GLN A 98 -2.42 -10.32 -7.67
N LEU A 99 -1.16 -10.04 -8.04
CA LEU A 99 -0.20 -11.02 -8.51
C LEU A 99 0.02 -12.11 -7.46
N LEU A 100 0.35 -11.73 -6.22
CA LEU A 100 0.77 -12.72 -5.22
C LEU A 100 -0.41 -13.51 -4.65
N VAL A 101 -1.51 -12.83 -4.30
CA VAL A 101 -2.65 -13.47 -3.62
C VAL A 101 -3.54 -14.19 -4.61
N ALA A 102 -4.01 -13.47 -5.64
CA ALA A 102 -5.05 -14.02 -6.50
C ALA A 102 -4.51 -14.78 -7.72
N GLU A 103 -3.34 -14.43 -8.25
CA GLU A 103 -2.74 -15.17 -9.38
C GLU A 103 -1.77 -16.28 -8.92
N ARG A 104 -0.99 -16.04 -7.87
CA ARG A 104 -0.04 -17.03 -7.31
C ARG A 104 -0.58 -17.79 -6.09
N GLY A 105 -1.82 -17.52 -5.69
CA GLY A 105 -2.53 -18.29 -4.66
C GLY A 105 -1.98 -18.13 -3.25
N TRP A 106 -1.27 -17.05 -2.95
CA TRP A 106 -0.84 -16.80 -1.57
C TRP A 106 -2.04 -16.50 -0.68
N GLN A 107 -2.02 -17.04 0.53
CA GLN A 107 -2.96 -16.58 1.55
C GLN A 107 -2.69 -15.11 1.90
N PRO A 108 -3.73 -14.28 2.14
CA PRO A 108 -3.56 -12.87 2.48
C PRO A 108 -2.59 -12.63 3.65
N GLU A 109 -2.62 -13.47 4.67
CA GLU A 109 -1.75 -13.37 5.85
C GLU A 109 -0.28 -13.59 5.48
N ARG A 110 -0.01 -14.50 4.53
CA ARG A 110 1.33 -14.72 4.01
C ARG A 110 1.82 -13.49 3.25
N TYR A 111 0.96 -12.87 2.44
CA TYR A 111 1.28 -11.62 1.75
C TYR A 111 1.62 -10.50 2.74
N GLU A 112 0.81 -10.31 3.79
CA GLU A 112 1.05 -9.27 4.79
C GLU A 112 2.38 -9.48 5.53
N GLN A 113 2.69 -10.73 5.90
CA GLN A 113 3.95 -11.07 6.56
C GLN A 113 5.15 -10.79 5.64
N TRP A 114 5.07 -11.22 4.38
CA TRP A 114 6.10 -10.97 3.38
C TRP A 114 6.30 -9.48 3.13
N LEU A 115 5.22 -8.73 2.90
CA LEU A 115 5.24 -7.29 2.65
C LEU A 115 5.87 -6.54 3.84
N THR A 116 5.50 -6.92 5.05
CA THR A 116 6.09 -6.34 6.27
C THR A 116 7.59 -6.61 6.33
N GLN A 117 8.02 -7.85 6.09
CA GLN A 117 9.43 -8.22 6.17
C GLN A 117 10.26 -7.51 5.11
N ILE A 118 9.80 -7.48 3.86
CA ILE A 118 10.55 -6.82 2.78
C ILE A 118 10.65 -5.31 3.00
N LEU A 119 9.60 -4.66 3.53
CA LEU A 119 9.65 -3.23 3.86
C LEU A 119 10.63 -2.95 5.00
N ILE A 120 10.68 -3.82 6.03
CA ILE A 120 11.69 -3.71 7.09
C ILE A 120 13.09 -3.86 6.48
N ASP A 121 13.32 -4.89 5.68
CA ASP A 121 14.64 -5.19 5.11
C ASP A 121 15.15 -4.06 4.19
N GLN A 122 14.25 -3.41 3.45
CA GLN A 122 14.59 -2.32 2.53
C GLN A 122 14.76 -0.98 3.25
N LEU A 123 13.89 -0.66 4.21
CA LEU A 123 13.79 0.69 4.76
C LEU A 123 14.55 0.87 6.06
N MET A 124 14.76 -0.19 6.84
CA MET A 124 15.27 -0.09 8.20
C MET A 124 16.72 -0.61 8.31
N PRO A 125 17.47 -0.16 9.33
CA PRO A 125 18.71 -0.82 9.72
C PRO A 125 18.46 -2.28 10.09
N ARG A 126 19.44 -3.14 9.80
CA ARG A 126 19.44 -4.54 10.25
C ARG A 126 19.76 -4.64 11.74
#